data_AF-A0A7X6ZCU8-F1
#
_entry.id   AF-A0A7X6ZCU8-F1
#
_cell.length_a   1.000
_cell.length_b   1.000
_cell.length_c   1.000
_cell.angle_alpha   90.00
_cell.angle_beta   90.00
_cell.angle_gamma   90.00
#
_symmetry.space_group_name_H-M   'P 1'
#
loop_
_entity.id
_entity.type
_entity.pdbx_description
1 polymer ?
#
loop_
_entity_poly.entity_id
_entity_poly.type
_entity_poly.pdbx_seq_one_letter_code
_entity_poly.pdbx_strand_id
1 'polypeptide(L)'
;MKRHPKQITRTRRRAARLAALFLLFLTLFLTACTGNAAPAPSSSVPASSIRVEVTVDCSLVLENPKTRQTAKDIVALLIERGHSDEKGIFFEGQLQLLPGKTAFDALLSTGLQVSYTSSSFGPFIHAINGLGDGDAGATSGWVYLVNGQAPTVSSGLYVLEDGDLIRWRYSVEESDLMEAGS
;
A
#
# COMPACT_ATOMS: atom_id res chain seq x y z
N MET A 1 -24.15 -28.63 -56.07
CA MET A 1 -24.71 -27.97 -54.87
C MET A 1 -23.72 -26.91 -54.37
N LYS A 2 -24.01 -25.63 -54.61
CA LYS A 2 -23.24 -24.50 -54.10
C LYS A 2 -23.76 -24.15 -52.70
N ARG A 3 -22.90 -24.10 -51.68
CA ARG A 3 -23.22 -23.52 -50.36
C ARG A 3 -22.36 -22.29 -50.16
N HIS A 4 -23.02 -21.13 -50.15
CA HIS A 4 -22.47 -19.86 -49.66
C HIS A 4 -22.47 -19.86 -48.12
N PRO A 5 -21.43 -19.30 -47.47
CA PRO A 5 -21.60 -18.65 -46.18
C PRO A 5 -21.66 -17.12 -46.33
N LYS A 6 -22.62 -16.52 -45.60
CA LYS A 6 -22.93 -15.09 -45.49
C LYS A 6 -22.27 -14.49 -44.23
N GLN A 7 -21.80 -13.24 -44.39
CA GLN A 7 -21.66 -12.14 -43.40
C GLN A 7 -20.64 -12.33 -42.25
N ILE A 8 -19.88 -11.30 -41.83
CA ILE A 8 -20.34 -10.17 -41.02
C ILE A 8 -19.50 -8.90 -41.27
N THR A 9 -20.21 -7.81 -41.56
CA THR A 9 -19.76 -6.43 -41.76
C THR A 9 -19.46 -5.75 -40.41
N ARG A 10 -18.24 -5.22 -40.24
CA ARG A 10 -17.89 -4.34 -39.10
C ARG A 10 -18.12 -2.88 -39.47
N THR A 11 -19.26 -2.34 -39.06
CA THR A 11 -19.61 -0.92 -39.14
C THR A 11 -18.86 -0.13 -38.08
N ARG A 12 -17.80 0.61 -38.46
CA ARG A 12 -17.18 1.63 -37.61
C ARG A 12 -18.02 2.91 -37.67
N ARG A 13 -18.78 3.20 -36.62
CA ARG A 13 -19.37 4.53 -36.40
C ARG A 13 -18.27 5.48 -35.93
N ARG A 14 -17.92 6.49 -36.72
CA ARG A 14 -17.19 7.68 -36.25
C ARG A 14 -18.08 8.89 -36.44
N ALA A 15 -18.45 9.47 -35.32
CA ALA A 15 -19.28 10.66 -35.22
C ALA A 15 -18.52 11.87 -35.78
N ALA A 16 -19.23 12.67 -36.56
CA ALA A 16 -18.83 14.00 -36.98
C ALA A 16 -18.86 14.97 -35.79
N ARG A 17 -18.03 16.01 -35.83
CA ARG A 17 -18.41 17.37 -35.44
C ARG A 17 -17.39 18.38 -35.97
N LEU A 18 -17.94 19.35 -36.69
CA LEU A 18 -17.31 20.48 -37.34
C LEU A 18 -16.64 21.42 -36.32
N ALA A 19 -15.57 22.11 -36.72
CA ALA A 19 -15.19 23.37 -36.12
C ALA A 19 -14.76 24.35 -37.22
N ALA A 20 -15.37 25.53 -37.17
CA ALA A 20 -15.39 26.55 -38.20
C ALA A 20 -14.17 27.47 -38.17
N LEU A 21 -13.84 27.97 -39.35
CA LEU A 21 -12.86 29.01 -39.66
C LEU A 21 -13.50 30.39 -39.37
N PHE A 22 -12.88 31.29 -38.59
CA PHE A 22 -13.19 32.73 -38.66
C PHE A 22 -12.01 33.60 -38.23
N LEU A 23 -11.88 34.73 -38.93
CA LEU A 23 -10.73 35.62 -39.04
C LEU A 23 -10.45 36.53 -37.83
N LEU A 24 -9.16 36.82 -37.68
CA LEU A 24 -8.48 38.05 -37.24
C LEU A 24 -9.37 39.25 -36.87
N PHE A 25 -9.31 39.74 -35.63
CA PHE A 25 -9.43 41.17 -35.32
C PHE A 25 -8.63 41.55 -34.06
N LEU A 26 -7.56 42.28 -34.31
CA LEU A 26 -6.72 43.01 -33.38
C LEU A 26 -7.56 44.09 -32.67
N THR A 27 -7.78 43.99 -31.36
CA THR A 27 -8.05 45.18 -30.52
C THR A 27 -7.43 45.04 -29.13
N LEU A 28 -6.70 46.11 -28.82
CA LEU A 28 -5.94 46.43 -27.64
C LEU A 28 -6.85 46.64 -26.42
N PHE A 29 -6.61 45.93 -25.32
CA PHE A 29 -7.01 46.41 -23.99
C PHE A 29 -5.89 46.12 -22.99
N LEU A 30 -5.17 47.18 -22.61
CA LEU A 30 -4.39 47.21 -21.38
C LEU A 30 -5.39 47.29 -20.22
N THR A 31 -5.31 46.33 -19.30
CA THR A 31 -5.74 46.55 -17.92
C THR A 31 -4.78 45.78 -17.01
N ALA A 32 -3.84 46.54 -16.45
CA ALA A 32 -3.05 46.13 -15.30
C ALA A 32 -3.93 46.09 -14.04
N CYS A 33 -3.39 45.48 -12.98
CA CYS A 33 -4.01 45.07 -11.72
C CYS A 33 -4.60 43.66 -11.86
N THR A 34 -4.14 42.63 -11.16
CA THR A 34 -3.71 42.60 -9.76
C THR A 34 -2.97 41.28 -9.56
N GLY A 35 -1.86 41.30 -8.81
CA GLY A 35 -1.16 40.08 -8.43
C GLY A 35 -2.11 39.16 -7.68
N ASN A 36 -2.37 37.99 -8.24
CA ASN A 36 -2.93 36.87 -7.50
C ASN A 36 -2.08 35.65 -7.88
N ALA A 37 -0.95 35.52 -7.20
CA ALA A 37 -0.33 34.21 -7.07
C ALA A 37 -1.40 33.31 -6.48
N ALA A 38 -1.82 32.29 -7.24
CA ALA A 38 -2.67 31.25 -6.70
C ALA A 38 -1.98 30.71 -5.44
N PRO A 39 -2.65 30.66 -4.27
CA PRO A 39 -2.06 29.97 -3.15
C PRO A 39 -1.84 28.52 -3.59
N ALA A 40 -0.60 28.04 -3.42
CA ALA A 40 -0.30 26.61 -3.47
C ALA A 40 -1.34 25.87 -2.61
N PRO A 41 -1.77 24.64 -2.97
CA PRO A 41 -2.72 23.91 -2.17
C PRO A 41 -2.13 23.71 -0.77
N SER A 42 -2.53 24.56 0.16
CA SER A 42 -2.25 24.42 1.57
C SER A 42 -3.05 23.21 2.03
N SER A 43 -2.36 22.08 2.13
CA SER A 43 -2.85 20.87 2.76
C SER A 43 -3.14 21.20 4.23
N SER A 44 -4.35 21.64 4.52
CA SER A 44 -4.85 21.87 5.86
C SER A 44 -5.22 20.53 6.48
N VAL A 45 -4.19 19.77 6.88
CA VAL A 45 -4.37 18.66 7.82
C VAL A 45 -4.96 19.25 9.10
N PRO A 46 -6.12 18.77 9.61
CA PRO A 46 -6.65 19.24 10.87
C PRO A 46 -5.65 18.93 12.00
N ALA A 47 -5.40 19.89 12.88
CA ALA A 47 -4.41 19.82 13.97
C ALA A 47 -4.69 18.75 15.05
N SER A 48 -5.55 17.77 14.77
CA SER A 48 -5.99 16.70 15.67
C SER A 48 -5.71 15.30 15.11
N SER A 49 -4.77 15.15 14.17
CA SER A 49 -4.35 13.86 13.60
C SER A 49 -2.83 13.72 13.65
N ILE A 50 -2.36 12.48 13.79
CA ILE A 50 -0.96 12.09 13.57
C ILE A 50 -0.82 11.53 12.15
N ARG A 51 0.33 11.74 11.54
CA ARG A 51 0.77 11.16 10.27
C ARG A 51 1.84 10.13 10.56
N VAL A 52 1.66 8.93 10.05
CA VAL A 52 2.64 7.85 10.17
C VAL A 52 2.91 7.24 8.82
N GLU A 53 4.10 6.72 8.61
CA GLU A 53 4.44 5.96 7.41
C GLU A 53 4.34 4.48 7.74
N VAL A 54 3.63 3.71 6.92
CA VAL A 54 3.46 2.27 7.10
C VAL A 54 3.97 1.53 5.89
N THR A 55 4.85 0.56 6.13
CA THR A 55 5.24 -0.47 5.16
C THR A 55 4.77 -1.83 5.67
N VAL A 56 4.19 -2.65 4.80
CA VAL A 56 3.90 -4.06 5.05
C VAL A 56 4.57 -4.86 3.94
N ASP A 57 5.59 -5.64 4.29
CA ASP A 57 6.44 -6.33 3.30
C ASP A 57 6.78 -7.78 3.70
N CYS A 58 7.04 -8.59 2.69
CA CYS A 58 7.53 -9.96 2.81
C CYS A 58 8.79 -10.19 1.96
N SER A 59 9.62 -9.14 1.75
CA SER A 59 10.74 -9.21 0.80
C SER A 59 11.72 -10.35 1.11
N LEU A 60 11.93 -10.67 2.40
CA LEU A 60 12.76 -11.79 2.84
C LEU A 60 12.31 -13.15 2.32
N VAL A 61 11.01 -13.34 2.02
CA VAL A 61 10.50 -14.57 1.39
C VAL A 61 11.11 -14.75 0.00
N LEU A 62 11.28 -13.65 -0.75
CA LEU A 62 11.82 -13.64 -2.10
C LEU A 62 13.35 -13.63 -2.10
N GLU A 63 13.96 -12.90 -1.17
CA GLU A 63 15.41 -12.68 -1.10
C GLU A 63 16.16 -13.87 -0.47
N ASN A 64 15.60 -14.53 0.55
CA ASN A 64 16.29 -15.61 1.24
C ASN A 64 16.18 -16.91 0.43
N PRO A 65 17.31 -17.46 -0.06
CA PRO A 65 17.30 -18.67 -0.88
C PRO A 65 16.81 -19.90 -0.12
N LYS A 66 16.92 -19.90 1.22
CA LYS A 66 16.49 -21.01 2.10
C LYS A 66 14.99 -21.02 2.39
N THR A 67 14.28 -19.94 2.06
CA THR A 67 12.83 -19.85 2.24
C THR A 67 12.13 -21.02 1.56
N ARG A 68 11.19 -21.64 2.29
CA ARG A 68 10.38 -22.75 1.76
C ARG A 68 9.63 -22.36 0.50
N GLN A 69 9.54 -23.31 -0.45
CA GLN A 69 8.86 -23.09 -1.71
C GLN A 69 7.39 -22.71 -1.52
N THR A 70 6.71 -23.26 -0.51
CA THR A 70 5.32 -22.92 -0.19
C THR A 70 5.10 -21.43 0.02
N ALA A 71 5.96 -20.75 0.80
CA ALA A 71 5.86 -19.31 0.99
C ALA A 71 6.12 -18.53 -0.31
N LYS A 72 7.09 -18.98 -1.13
CA LYS A 72 7.37 -18.38 -2.44
C LYS A 72 6.17 -18.50 -3.38
N ASP A 73 5.51 -19.66 -3.39
CA ASP A 73 4.31 -19.90 -4.21
C ASP A 73 3.14 -19.02 -3.75
N ILE A 74 2.96 -18.83 -2.44
CA ILE A 74 1.96 -17.90 -1.89
C ILE A 74 2.24 -16.47 -2.38
N VAL A 75 3.47 -15.97 -2.22
CA VAL A 75 3.82 -14.61 -2.65
C VAL A 75 3.68 -14.44 -4.16
N ALA A 76 4.07 -15.43 -4.95
CA ALA A 76 3.85 -15.42 -6.41
C ALA A 76 2.37 -15.26 -6.77
N LEU A 77 1.47 -16.00 -6.10
CA LEU A 77 0.02 -15.85 -6.29
C LEU A 77 -0.50 -14.48 -5.86
N LEU A 78 0.07 -13.87 -4.81
CA LEU A 78 -0.29 -12.52 -4.39
C LEU A 78 0.14 -11.47 -5.42
N ILE A 79 1.32 -11.62 -6.00
CA ILE A 79 1.82 -10.76 -7.09
C ILE A 79 0.91 -10.87 -8.31
N GLU A 80 0.58 -12.09 -8.75
CA GLU A 80 -0.30 -12.32 -9.90
C GLU A 80 -1.70 -11.70 -9.72
N ARG A 81 -2.18 -11.64 -8.48
CA ARG A 81 -3.49 -11.07 -8.11
C ARG A 81 -3.45 -9.57 -7.82
N GLY A 82 -2.27 -8.95 -7.82
CA GLY A 82 -2.09 -7.53 -7.50
C GLY A 82 -2.26 -7.20 -6.01
N HIS A 83 -2.04 -8.18 -5.13
CA HIS A 83 -2.04 -8.00 -3.67
C HIS A 83 -0.62 -7.81 -3.09
N SER A 84 0.39 -7.87 -3.95
CA SER A 84 1.80 -7.57 -3.66
C SER A 84 2.45 -7.01 -4.92
N ASP A 85 3.45 -6.16 -4.78
CA ASP A 85 4.38 -5.87 -5.88
C ASP A 85 5.45 -6.97 -6.02
N GLU A 86 6.27 -6.84 -7.07
CA GLU A 86 7.38 -7.76 -7.40
C GLU A 86 8.49 -7.83 -6.34
N LYS A 87 8.51 -6.90 -5.38
CA LYS A 87 9.46 -6.85 -4.26
C LYS A 87 8.86 -7.42 -2.96
N GLY A 88 7.61 -7.89 -3.00
CA GLY A 88 6.93 -8.42 -1.82
C GLY A 88 6.29 -7.34 -0.94
N ILE A 89 6.06 -6.12 -1.45
CA ILE A 89 5.41 -5.04 -0.71
C ILE A 89 3.89 -5.16 -0.88
N PHE A 90 3.18 -5.36 0.24
CA PHE A 90 1.72 -5.45 0.29
C PHE A 90 1.09 -4.07 0.47
N PHE A 91 1.77 -3.18 1.19
CA PHE A 91 1.34 -1.80 1.40
C PHE A 91 2.57 -0.93 1.67
N GLU A 92 2.59 0.27 1.09
CA GLU A 92 3.53 1.33 1.45
C GLU A 92 2.80 2.66 1.32
N GLY A 93 2.80 3.47 2.39
CA GLY A 93 2.19 4.79 2.32
C GLY A 93 2.01 5.47 3.66
N GLN A 94 1.61 6.74 3.58
CA GLN A 94 1.30 7.54 4.74
C GLN A 94 -0.16 7.37 5.17
N LEU A 95 -0.37 7.15 6.46
CA LEU A 95 -1.69 7.12 7.09
C LEU A 95 -1.89 8.36 7.97
N GLN A 96 -3.09 8.95 7.90
CA GLN A 96 -3.54 9.97 8.86
C GLN A 96 -4.46 9.30 9.89
N LEU A 97 -4.03 9.27 11.14
CA LEU A 97 -4.71 8.60 12.24
C LEU A 97 -5.08 9.60 13.33
N LEU A 98 -6.06 9.26 14.17
CA LEU A 98 -6.33 10.04 15.38
C LEU A 98 -5.23 9.77 16.43
N PRO A 99 -4.92 10.74 17.31
CA PRO A 99 -4.04 10.51 18.46
C PRO A 99 -4.54 9.35 19.32
N GLY A 100 -3.60 8.60 19.91
CA GLY A 100 -3.91 7.43 20.76
C GLY A 100 -4.09 6.12 19.99
N LYS A 101 -3.98 6.13 18.65
CA LYS A 101 -3.99 4.92 17.83
C LYS A 101 -2.69 4.13 18.00
N THR A 102 -2.80 2.81 17.91
CA THR A 102 -1.69 1.89 18.13
C THR A 102 -1.05 1.42 16.83
N ALA A 103 0.14 0.78 16.91
CA ALA A 103 0.77 0.15 15.75
C ALA A 103 -0.13 -0.92 15.09
N PHE A 104 -0.94 -1.62 15.88
CA PHE A 104 -1.96 -2.54 15.37
C PHE A 104 -3.11 -1.82 14.66
N ASP A 105 -3.61 -0.69 15.21
CA ASP A 105 -4.63 0.11 14.53
C ASP A 105 -4.15 0.64 13.17
N ALA A 106 -2.88 1.03 13.08
CA ALA A 106 -2.25 1.45 11.83
C ALA A 106 -2.24 0.31 10.80
N LEU A 107 -1.91 -0.92 11.23
CA LEU A 107 -2.00 -2.10 10.36
C LEU A 107 -3.42 -2.31 9.83
N LEU A 108 -4.43 -2.28 10.70
CA LEU A 108 -5.82 -2.45 10.26
C LEU A 108 -6.29 -1.34 9.31
N SER A 109 -5.74 -0.13 9.47
CA SER A 109 -6.08 1.03 8.64
C SER A 109 -5.50 0.96 7.21
N THR A 110 -4.59 0.03 6.93
CA THR A 110 -4.10 -0.25 5.57
C THR A 110 -5.17 -0.85 4.65
N GLY A 111 -6.22 -1.46 5.23
CA GLY A 111 -7.24 -2.20 4.49
C GLY A 111 -6.80 -3.60 4.03
N LEU A 112 -5.60 -4.05 4.40
CA LEU A 112 -5.15 -5.42 4.16
C LEU A 112 -6.00 -6.44 4.92
N GLN A 113 -6.06 -7.67 4.42
CA GLN A 113 -6.72 -8.75 5.15
C GLN A 113 -5.80 -9.26 6.25
N VAL A 114 -6.17 -9.05 7.51
CA VAL A 114 -5.37 -9.43 8.68
C VAL A 114 -6.11 -10.51 9.48
N SER A 115 -5.46 -11.66 9.66
CA SER A 115 -5.88 -12.72 10.58
C SER A 115 -5.11 -12.58 11.89
N TYR A 116 -5.80 -12.49 13.01
CA TYR A 116 -5.18 -12.29 14.32
C TYR A 116 -6.02 -12.90 15.45
N THR A 117 -5.40 -13.10 16.60
CA THR A 117 -6.09 -13.43 17.85
C THR A 117 -5.80 -12.39 18.90
N SER A 118 -6.84 -11.85 19.52
CA SER A 118 -6.70 -10.97 20.67
C SER A 118 -6.47 -11.78 21.95
N SER A 119 -5.51 -11.35 22.75
CA SER A 119 -5.22 -11.93 24.07
C SER A 119 -5.03 -10.83 25.12
N SER A 120 -4.86 -11.21 26.39
CA SER A 120 -4.47 -10.27 27.45
C SER A 120 -3.10 -9.63 27.21
N PHE A 121 -2.26 -10.23 26.36
CA PHE A 121 -0.94 -9.71 26.00
C PHE A 121 -0.97 -8.83 24.74
N GLY A 122 -2.15 -8.62 24.14
CA GLY A 122 -2.35 -7.91 22.88
C GLY A 122 -2.62 -8.83 21.70
N PRO A 123 -2.79 -8.28 20.49
CA PRO A 123 -3.04 -9.05 19.27
C PRO A 123 -1.80 -9.81 18.82
N PHE A 124 -1.99 -11.08 18.47
CA PHE A 124 -1.01 -11.88 17.73
C PHE A 124 -1.46 -12.02 16.28
N ILE A 125 -0.60 -11.66 15.32
CA ILE A 125 -0.90 -11.72 13.90
C ILE A 125 -0.54 -13.09 13.34
N HIS A 126 -1.55 -13.81 12.86
CA HIS A 126 -1.37 -15.10 12.20
C HIS A 126 -1.11 -14.92 10.71
N ALA A 127 -1.78 -13.98 10.03
CA ALA A 127 -1.56 -13.79 8.60
C ALA A 127 -1.88 -12.36 8.14
N ILE A 128 -1.19 -11.92 7.09
CA ILE A 128 -1.52 -10.72 6.33
C ILE A 128 -1.59 -11.09 4.85
N ASN A 129 -2.70 -10.74 4.19
CA ASN A 129 -3.03 -11.14 2.81
C ASN A 129 -2.89 -12.66 2.57
N GLY A 130 -3.13 -13.49 3.59
CA GLY A 130 -3.07 -14.94 3.49
C GLY A 130 -1.68 -15.56 3.57
N LEU A 131 -0.60 -14.77 3.67
CA LEU A 131 0.71 -15.28 4.07
C LEU A 131 0.73 -15.44 5.59
N GLY A 132 0.75 -16.69 6.05
CA GLY A 132 0.60 -17.09 7.44
C GLY A 132 1.92 -17.28 8.17
N ASP A 133 1.89 -17.18 9.49
CA ASP A 133 2.95 -17.67 10.35
C ASP A 133 3.19 -19.17 10.09
N GLY A 134 4.45 -19.58 10.06
CA GLY A 134 4.80 -20.96 9.73
C GLY A 134 5.03 -21.27 8.23
N ASP A 135 4.56 -20.44 7.30
CA ASP A 135 4.59 -20.75 5.86
C ASP A 135 6.02 -20.84 5.29
N ALA A 136 6.95 -20.02 5.79
CA ALA A 136 8.37 -20.10 5.41
C ALA A 136 9.19 -21.03 6.32
N GLY A 137 8.68 -21.45 7.46
CA GLY A 137 9.39 -22.25 8.45
C GLY A 137 8.68 -22.25 9.80
N ALA A 138 8.97 -23.19 10.70
CA ALA A 138 8.28 -23.27 12.00
C ALA A 138 8.43 -22.03 12.90
N THR A 139 9.45 -21.20 12.63
CA THR A 139 9.74 -19.96 13.35
C THR A 139 9.47 -18.70 12.50
N SER A 140 8.88 -18.85 11.31
CA SER A 140 8.58 -17.71 10.43
C SER A 140 7.27 -17.04 10.85
N GLY A 141 7.18 -15.72 10.68
CA GLY A 141 5.98 -14.98 11.05
C GLY A 141 6.10 -13.48 10.89
N TRP A 142 5.02 -12.79 11.23
CA TRP A 142 4.90 -11.34 11.11
C TRP A 142 5.47 -10.65 12.35
N VAL A 143 6.41 -9.73 12.11
CA VAL A 143 6.96 -8.87 13.16
C VAL A 143 6.79 -7.42 12.79
N TYR A 144 6.69 -6.58 13.82
CA TYR A 144 6.51 -5.14 13.64
C TYR A 144 7.70 -4.38 14.22
N LEU A 145 8.06 -3.32 13.53
CA LEU A 145 9.10 -2.38 13.94
C LEU A 145 8.49 -0.98 13.97
N VAL A 146 8.97 -0.17 14.89
CA VAL A 146 8.71 1.27 14.92
C VAL A 146 10.05 1.99 14.88
N ASN A 147 10.21 2.90 13.93
CA ASN A 147 11.46 3.65 13.70
C ASN A 147 12.69 2.75 13.55
N GLY A 148 12.50 1.59 12.90
CA GLY A 148 13.55 0.60 12.63
C GLY A 148 13.88 -0.33 13.79
N GLN A 149 13.19 -0.24 14.93
CA GLN A 149 13.43 -1.09 16.10
C GLN A 149 12.19 -1.93 16.44
N ALA A 150 12.40 -3.19 16.83
CA ALA A 150 11.35 -4.05 17.37
C ALA A 150 11.00 -3.63 18.81
N PRO A 151 9.77 -3.15 19.09
CA PRO A 151 9.43 -2.72 20.45
C PRO A 151 9.26 -3.91 21.40
N THR A 152 9.47 -3.67 22.71
CA THR A 152 9.33 -4.70 23.77
C THR A 152 7.90 -4.91 24.24
N VAL A 153 6.93 -4.23 23.63
CA VAL A 153 5.49 -4.33 23.94
C VAL A 153 4.75 -4.93 22.75
N SER A 154 3.48 -5.31 22.93
CA SER A 154 2.63 -5.71 21.80
C SER A 154 2.27 -4.51 20.93
N SER A 155 2.06 -4.74 19.62
CA SER A 155 1.62 -3.72 18.67
C SER A 155 0.27 -3.09 19.04
N GLY A 156 -0.58 -3.80 19.80
CA GLY A 156 -1.82 -3.26 20.36
C GLY A 156 -1.65 -2.40 21.61
N LEU A 157 -0.42 -2.24 22.11
CA LEU A 157 -0.08 -1.41 23.27
C LEU A 157 0.86 -0.25 22.92
N TYR A 158 1.59 -0.35 21.79
CA TYR A 158 2.42 0.74 21.30
C TYR A 158 1.54 1.87 20.76
N VAL A 159 1.42 2.97 21.49
CA VAL A 159 0.70 4.19 21.05
C VAL A 159 1.62 4.99 20.12
N LEU A 160 1.11 5.31 18.93
CA LEU A 160 1.88 5.99 17.89
C LEU A 160 1.95 7.51 18.10
N GLU A 161 3.05 8.08 17.65
CA GLU A 161 3.32 9.52 17.60
C GLU A 161 3.33 10.04 16.14
N ASP A 162 3.19 11.37 15.96
CA ASP A 162 3.33 11.98 14.63
C ASP A 162 4.75 11.78 14.11
N GLY A 163 4.88 11.25 12.89
CA GLY A 163 6.15 10.98 12.23
C GLY A 163 6.68 9.55 12.42
N ASP A 164 6.02 8.69 13.20
CA ASP A 164 6.46 7.31 13.35
C ASP A 164 6.50 6.55 12.02
N LEU A 165 7.55 5.73 11.86
CA LEU A 165 7.73 4.81 10.75
C LEU A 165 7.44 3.39 11.22
N ILE A 166 6.33 2.80 10.77
CA ILE A 166 5.93 1.44 11.13
C ILE A 166 6.27 0.52 9.98
N ARG A 167 6.93 -0.60 10.29
CA ARG A 167 7.12 -1.68 9.33
C ARG A 167 6.56 -2.97 9.89
N TRP A 168 5.65 -3.61 9.17
CA TRP A 168 5.30 -5.00 9.35
C TRP A 168 6.06 -5.83 8.35
N ARG A 169 6.98 -6.67 8.83
CA ARG A 169 7.83 -7.50 7.99
C ARG A 169 7.58 -8.98 8.27
N TYR A 170 7.52 -9.77 7.22
CA TYR A 170 7.53 -11.22 7.34
C TYR A 170 8.97 -11.73 7.55
N SER A 171 9.25 -12.24 8.75
CA SER A 171 10.50 -12.93 9.09
C SER A 171 10.44 -14.38 8.63
N VAL A 172 11.53 -14.88 8.06
CA VAL A 172 11.63 -16.27 7.56
C VAL A 172 12.42 -17.17 8.50
N GLU A 173 13.26 -16.60 9.38
CA GLU A 173 13.99 -17.28 10.44
C GLU A 173 14.18 -16.41 11.69
N GLU A 174 14.51 -17.02 12.83
CA GLU A 174 14.62 -16.34 14.14
C GLU A 174 15.70 -15.24 14.16
N SER A 175 16.77 -15.39 13.37
CA SER A 175 17.83 -14.38 13.29
C SER A 175 17.38 -13.05 12.68
N ASP A 176 16.37 -13.07 11.80
CA ASP A 176 15.81 -11.85 11.20
C ASP A 176 15.20 -10.93 12.26
N LEU A 177 14.76 -11.52 13.39
CA LEU A 177 14.20 -10.81 14.52
C LEU A 177 15.26 -10.09 15.35
N MET A 178 16.49 -10.61 15.34
CA MET A 178 17.62 -10.06 16.08
C MET A 178 18.30 -8.92 15.32
N GLU A 179 18.29 -8.95 13.99
CA GLU A 179 18.83 -7.86 13.15
C GLU A 179 17.93 -6.61 13.16
N ALA A 180 16.63 -6.77 13.45
CA ALA A 180 15.67 -5.68 13.59
C ALA A 180 15.89 -4.76 14.82
N GLY A 181 16.94 -4.96 15.60
CA GLY A 181 17.24 -4.19 16.82
C GLY A 181 18.71 -3.75 16.98
N SER A 182 19.53 -3.87 15.93
CA SER A 182 20.96 -3.47 15.94
C SER A 182 21.22 -2.17 15.21
#